data_AF-A0A6N8SJD9-F1
#
_entry.id   AF-A0A6N8SJD9-F1
#
_cell.length_a   1.000
_cell.length_b   1.000
_cell.length_c   1.000
_cell.angle_alpha   90.00
_cell.angle_beta   90.00
_cell.angle_gamma   90.00
#
_symmetry.space_group_name_H-M   'P 1'
#
loop_
_entity.id
_entity.type
_entity.pdbx_description
1 polymer ?
#
loop_
_entity_poly.entity_id
_entity_poly.type
_entity_poly.pdbx_seq_one_letter_code
_entity_poly.pdbx_strand_id
1 'polypeptide(L)' 'MGSYSSKGTFEPDELGALKSVFDELTSQPWFDASEEARESFAKYLFETFPAVTFDPVKHRSIIEASARMFYTRG' A
#
# COMPACT_ATOMS: atom_id res chain seq x y z
N MET A 1 14.14 3.48 -28.27
CA MET A 1 13.03 2.70 -27.69
C MET A 1 12.48 3.50 -26.52
N GLY A 2 11.42 4.28 -26.74
CA GLY A 2 10.71 4.95 -25.65
C GLY A 2 9.55 4.07 -25.26
N SER A 3 9.66 3.39 -24.11
CA SER A 3 8.51 2.69 -23.53
C SER A 3 7.54 3.76 -23.07
N TYR A 4 6.42 3.90 -23.78
CA TYR A 4 5.30 4.69 -23.33
C TYR A 4 4.65 3.91 -22.18
N SER A 5 5.06 4.17 -20.94
CA SER A 5 4.32 3.68 -19.77
C SER A 5 2.91 4.24 -19.85
N SER A 6 1.96 3.34 -20.08
CA SER A 6 0.53 3.63 -20.08
C SER A 6 0.16 4.25 -18.74
N LYS A 7 -0.05 5.56 -18.76
CA LYS A 7 -0.41 6.40 -17.62
C LYS A 7 -1.68 5.84 -16.97
N GLY A 8 -1.53 5.03 -15.92
CA GLY A 8 -2.67 4.44 -15.19
C GLY A 8 -2.63 2.92 -14.98
N THR A 9 -1.58 2.21 -15.39
CA THR A 9 -1.40 0.79 -15.05
C THR A 9 -0.19 0.66 -14.15
N PHE A 10 -0.37 0.13 -12.94
CA PHE A 10 0.76 -0.26 -12.09
C PHE A 10 1.62 -1.26 -12.85
N GLU A 11 2.92 -1.01 -12.91
CA GLU A 11 3.85 -2.03 -13.40
C GLU A 11 3.80 -3.25 -12.45
N PRO A 12 4.03 -4.47 -12.94
CA PRO A 12 3.97 -5.68 -12.11
C PRO A 12 4.85 -5.60 -10.86
N ASP A 13 5.99 -4.93 -10.96
CA ASP A 13 6.92 -4.69 -9.86
C ASP A 13 6.33 -3.74 -8.80
N GLU A 14 5.59 -2.71 -9.21
CA GLU A 14 4.93 -1.76 -8.30
C GLU A 14 3.76 -2.41 -7.55
N LEU A 15 2.96 -3.20 -8.27
CA LEU A 15 1.88 -4.01 -7.67
C LEU A 15 2.44 -5.03 -6.68
N GLY A 16 3.55 -5.69 -7.01
CA GLY A 16 4.25 -6.61 -6.13
C GLY A 16 4.77 -5.92 -4.86
N ALA A 17 5.32 -4.72 -5.00
CA ALA A 17 5.81 -3.93 -3.88
C ALA A 17 4.68 -3.42 -2.98
N LEU A 18 3.57 -2.93 -3.54
CA LEU A 18 2.37 -2.54 -2.79
C LEU A 18 1.78 -3.72 -2.02
N LYS A 19 1.68 -4.89 -2.67
CA LYS A 19 1.22 -6.12 -2.03
C LYS A 19 2.15 -6.51 -0.87
N SER A 20 3.46 -6.41 -1.06
CA SER A 20 4.43 -6.74 -0.01
C SER A 20 4.26 -5.84 1.23
N VAL A 21 4.10 -4.52 1.03
CA VAL A 21 3.83 -3.58 2.13
C VAL A 21 2.50 -3.87 2.81
N PHE A 22 1.46 -4.19 2.02
CA PHE A 22 0.17 -4.59 2.55
C PHE A 22 0.26 -5.84 3.43
N ASP A 23 0.87 -6.91 2.93
CA ASP A 23 1.04 -8.16 3.67
C ASP A 23 1.90 -7.96 4.93
N GLU A 24 3.00 -7.19 4.82
CA GLU A 24 3.88 -6.89 5.96
C GLU A 24 3.11 -6.20 7.08
N LEU A 25 2.36 -5.13 6.76
CA LEU A 25 1.65 -4.33 7.75
C LEU A 25 0.43 -5.06 8.33
N THR A 26 -0.33 -5.76 7.49
CA THR A 26 -1.50 -6.54 7.93
C THR A 26 -1.13 -7.80 8.73
N SER A 27 0.11 -8.28 8.63
CA SER A 27 0.65 -9.36 9.47
C SER A 27 1.07 -8.89 10.87
N GLN A 28 1.18 -7.58 11.09
CA GLN A 28 1.64 -7.05 12.36
C GLN A 28 0.60 -7.26 13.48
N PRO A 29 1.04 -7.56 14.72
CA PRO A 29 0.12 -7.83 15.83
C PRO A 29 -0.71 -6.63 16.26
N TRP A 30 -0.28 -5.42 15.91
CA TRP A 30 -1.00 -4.17 16.19
C TRP A 30 -2.07 -3.85 15.14
N PHE A 31 -1.97 -4.44 13.94
CA PHE A 31 -2.92 -4.17 12.86
C PHE A 31 -4.25 -4.87 13.14
N ASP A 32 -5.36 -4.18 12.84
CA ASP A 32 -6.68 -4.78 12.97
C ASP A 32 -6.87 -5.89 11.91
N ALA A 33 -7.00 -7.13 12.37
CA ALA A 33 -7.16 -8.30 11.51
C ALA A 33 -8.55 -8.42 10.86
N SER A 34 -9.48 -7.48 11.13
CA SER A 34 -10.79 -7.43 10.48
C SER A 34 -10.65 -7.30 8.96
N GLU A 35 -11.54 -7.97 8.22
CA GLU A 35 -11.59 -7.84 6.76
C GLU A 35 -11.87 -6.40 6.33
N GLU A 36 -12.68 -5.68 7.11
CA GLU A 36 -13.02 -4.27 6.88
C GLU A 36 -11.80 -3.35 6.95
N ALA A 37 -10.91 -3.53 7.95
CA ALA A 37 -9.69 -2.75 8.07
C ALA A 37 -8.70 -3.07 6.93
N ARG A 38 -8.59 -4.35 6.55
CA ARG A 38 -7.77 -4.79 5.42
C ARG A 38 -8.25 -4.21 4.09
N GLU A 39 -9.55 -4.28 3.81
CA GLU A 39 -10.12 -3.69 2.59
C GLU A 39 -9.94 -2.18 2.55
N SER A 40 -10.21 -1.51 3.68
CA SER A 40 -10.08 -0.05 3.79
C SER A 40 -8.62 0.39 3.63
N PHE A 41 -7.67 -0.38 4.16
CA PHE A 41 -6.25 -0.11 4.00
C PHE A 41 -5.78 -0.36 2.56
N ALA A 42 -6.25 -1.43 1.90
CA ALA A 42 -5.95 -1.67 0.49
C ALA A 42 -6.47 -0.53 -0.40
N LYS A 43 -7.71 -0.07 -0.18
CA LYS A 43 -8.27 1.10 -0.89
C LYS A 43 -7.42 2.35 -0.66
N TYR A 44 -7.04 2.63 0.59
CA TYR A 44 -6.16 3.75 0.91
C TYR A 44 -4.84 3.70 0.14
N LEU A 45 -4.21 2.53 0.01
CA LEU A 45 -2.98 2.37 -0.75
C LEU A 45 -3.18 2.71 -2.24
N PHE A 46 -4.24 2.20 -2.86
CA PHE A 46 -4.53 2.50 -4.27
C PHE A 46 -4.91 3.96 -4.53
N GLU A 47 -5.64 4.60 -3.60
CA GLU A 47 -6.02 6.00 -3.70
C GLU A 47 -4.85 6.95 -3.44
N THR A 48 -3.96 6.59 -2.49
CA THR A 48 -2.79 7.42 -2.12
C THR A 48 -1.69 7.35 -3.16
N PHE A 49 -1.53 6.21 -3.84
CA PHE A 49 -0.47 5.98 -4.81
C PHE A 49 -1.02 5.64 -6.19
N PRO A 50 -1.42 6.65 -6.99
CA PRO A 50 -1.87 6.42 -8.35
C PRO A 50 -0.71 5.96 -9.25
N ALA A 51 -0.64 4.66 -9.54
CA ALA A 51 0.02 3.90 -10.63
C ALA A 51 1.43 4.27 -11.15
N VAL A 52 2.12 5.29 -10.65
CA VAL A 52 3.43 5.73 -11.18
C VAL A 52 4.33 6.36 -10.10
N THR A 53 3.82 6.50 -8.87
CA THR A 53 4.51 7.23 -7.79
C THR A 53 4.93 6.34 -6.63
N PHE A 54 4.58 5.06 -6.63
CA PHE A 54 4.82 4.21 -5.47
C PHE A 54 6.30 3.82 -5.36
N ASP A 55 7.00 4.39 -4.38
CA ASP A 55 8.34 3.96 -3.99
C ASP A 55 8.26 3.30 -2.60
N PRO A 56 8.42 1.97 -2.49
CA PRO A 56 8.28 1.26 -1.21
C PRO A 56 9.32 1.72 -0.19
N VAL A 57 10.52 2.13 -0.60
CA VAL A 57 11.57 2.56 0.34
C VAL A 57 11.23 3.92 0.93
N LYS A 58 10.72 4.84 0.12
CA LYS A 58 10.37 6.20 0.57
C LYS A 58 9.01 6.26 1.27
N HIS A 59 8.05 5.46 0.82
CA HIS A 59 6.66 5.57 1.26
C HIS A 59 6.30 4.65 2.42
N ARG A 60 7.05 3.57 2.66
CA ARG A 60 6.77 2.63 3.75
C ARG A 60 6.62 3.31 5.11
N SER A 61 7.50 4.23 5.47
CA SER A 61 7.42 4.92 6.76
C SER A 61 6.14 5.75 6.93
N ILE A 62 5.68 6.40 5.86
CA ILE A 62 4.44 7.20 5.87
C ILE A 62 3.23 6.28 5.90
N ILE A 63 3.25 5.21 5.11
CA ILE A 63 2.18 4.20 5.08
C ILE A 63 2.04 3.52 6.44
N GLU A 64 3.14 3.13 7.07
CA GLU A 64 3.14 2.51 8.40
C GLU A 64 2.59 3.47 9.46
N ALA A 65 2.96 4.76 9.39
CA ALA A 65 2.44 5.77 10.30
C ALA A 65 0.91 5.94 10.14
N SER A 66 0.41 6.03 8.90
CA SER A 66 -1.03 6.06 8.60
C SER A 66 -1.72 4.78 9.06
N ALA A 67 -1.12 3.62 8.79
CA ALA A 67 -1.61 2.31 9.21
C ALA A 67 -1.79 2.27 10.73
N ARG A 68 -0.79 2.73 11.49
CA ARG A 68 -0.86 2.79 12.94
C ARG A 68 -1.88 3.79 13.48
N MET A 69 -2.12 4.88 12.75
CA MET A 69 -3.04 5.91 13.23
C MET A 69 -4.51 5.52 13.03
N PHE A 70 -4.83 4.81 11.95
CA PHE A 70 -6.22 4.54 11.53
C PHE A 70 -6.63 3.07 11.58
N TYR A 71 -5.68 2.14 11.58
CA TYR A 71 -5.93 0.69 11.45
C TYR A 71 -5.27 -0.12 12.57
N THR A 72 -4.88 0.54 13.67
CA THR A 72 -4.44 -0.15 14.88
C THR A 72 -5.66 -0.66 15.63
N ARG A 73 -5.54 -1.87 16.16
CA ARG A 73 -6.55 -2.49 17.02
C ARG A 73 -6.79 -1.61 18.26
N GLY A 74 -7.98 -1.03 18.36
CA GLY A 74 -8.44 -0.29 19.55
C GLY A 74 -8.72 -1.18 20.74
#